data_AF-A0A0C2FWF2-F1
#
_entry.id   AF-A0A0C2FWF2-F1
#
_cell.length_a   1.000
_cell.length_b   1.000
_cell.length_c   1.000
_cell.angle_alpha   90.00
_cell.angle_beta   90.00
_cell.angle_gamma   90.00
#
_symmetry.space_group_name_H-M   'P 1'
#
loop_
_entity.id
_entity.type
_entity.pdbx_description
1 polymer ?
#
loop_
_entity_poly.entity_id
_entity_poly.type
_entity_poly.pdbx_seq_one_letter_code
_entity_poly.pdbx_strand_id
1 'polypeptide(L)'
;MAPLDLDYESVELLISYCYSGKLDAPAEKVRSLFVAAHTLQINDVKEKCSELIITWLTPANALDIKAFCTQMECRKAAEECNRFIQKFFVPISQSDSFLKLSFKDVVEIISMDGLFVASEEDVFEAAFRWASSDVKREEHAP
;
A
#
# COMPACT_ATOMS: atom_id res chain seq x y z
N MET A 1 14.99 17.76 -5.64
CA MET A 1 13.58 17.86 -6.02
C MET A 1 13.29 16.67 -6.92
N ALA A 2 12.53 15.67 -6.47
CA ALA A 2 12.09 14.63 -7.40
C ALA A 2 11.23 15.29 -8.49
N PRO A 3 11.31 14.86 -9.77
CA PRO A 3 10.47 15.41 -10.82
C PRO A 3 8.99 15.29 -10.40
N LEU A 4 8.23 16.36 -10.66
CA LEU A 4 6.78 16.36 -10.54
C LEU A 4 6.25 15.44 -11.64
N ASP A 5 6.18 14.14 -11.37
CA ASP A 5 5.63 13.16 -12.30
C ASP A 5 4.10 13.25 -12.27
N LEU A 6 3.60 14.38 -12.78
CA LEU A 6 2.19 14.72 -12.86
C LEU A 6 1.76 14.56 -14.31
N ASP A 7 0.85 13.61 -14.55
CA ASP A 7 0.24 13.46 -15.86
C ASP A 7 -0.74 14.61 -16.13
N TYR A 8 -0.72 15.10 -17.37
CA TYR A 8 -1.54 16.21 -17.83
C TYR A 8 -3.03 16.00 -17.52
N GLU A 9 -3.55 14.79 -17.77
CA GLU A 9 -4.96 14.46 -17.56
C GLU A 9 -5.38 14.58 -16.10
N SER A 10 -4.57 14.08 -15.15
CA SER A 10 -4.87 14.23 -13.72
C SER A 10 -4.88 15.68 -13.28
N VAL A 11 -3.95 16.51 -13.79
CA VAL A 11 -3.93 17.95 -13.49
C VAL A 11 -5.15 18.65 -14.08
N GLU A 12 -5.54 18.32 -15.31
CA GLU A 12 -6.75 18.86 -15.94
C GLU A 12 -8.02 18.52 -15.14
N LEU A 13 -8.14 17.26 -14.67
CA LEU A 13 -9.23 16.84 -13.80
C LEU A 13 -9.26 17.62 -12.47
N LEU A 14 -8.09 17.87 -11.86
CA LEU A 14 -8.01 18.67 -10.63
C LEU A 14 -8.39 20.12 -10.86
N ILE A 15 -7.99 20.73 -11.97
CA ILE A 15 -8.39 22.09 -12.33
C ILE A 15 -9.91 22.13 -12.52
N SER A 16 -10.47 21.19 -13.29
CA SER A 16 -11.92 21.08 -13.48
C SER A 16 -12.67 20.91 -12.15
N TYR A 17 -12.13 20.12 -11.23
CA TYR A 17 -12.65 19.97 -9.87
C TYR A 17 -12.63 21.29 -9.09
N CYS A 18 -11.54 22.05 -9.13
CA CYS A 18 -11.44 23.34 -8.43
C CYS A 18 -12.50 24.36 -8.90
N TYR A 19 -12.88 24.34 -10.18
CA TYR A 19 -13.90 25.24 -10.73
C TYR A 19 -15.33 24.72 -10.61
N SER A 20 -15.54 23.40 -10.63
CA SER A 20 -16.89 22.79 -10.67
C SER A 20 -17.34 22.13 -9.35
N GLY A 21 -16.42 21.81 -8.46
CA GLY A 21 -16.63 20.99 -7.27
C GLY A 21 -16.94 19.51 -7.54
N LYS A 22 -16.90 19.07 -8.80
CA LYS A 22 -17.22 17.70 -9.21
C LYS A 22 -15.97 16.98 -9.68
N LEU A 23 -15.74 15.80 -9.13
CA LEU A 23 -14.63 14.94 -9.52
C LEU A 23 -15.19 13.71 -10.22
N ASP A 24 -15.04 13.66 -11.54
CA ASP A 24 -15.39 12.51 -12.37
C ASP A 24 -14.11 11.93 -12.96
N ALA A 25 -13.53 10.97 -12.25
CA ALA A 25 -12.25 10.37 -12.61
C ALA A 25 -12.44 8.87 -12.85
N PRO A 26 -11.93 8.33 -13.98
CA PRO A 26 -11.98 6.91 -14.23
C PRO A 26 -11.10 6.15 -13.23
N ALA A 27 -11.50 4.93 -12.87
CA ALA A 27 -10.82 4.12 -11.85
C ALA A 27 -9.31 3.96 -12.11
N GLU A 28 -8.93 3.83 -13.38
CA GLU A 28 -7.54 3.69 -13.84
C GLU A 28 -6.66 4.90 -13.48
N LYS A 29 -7.25 6.10 -13.39
CA LYS A 29 -6.55 7.35 -13.10
C LYS A 29 -6.51 7.70 -11.61
N VAL A 30 -7.20 6.94 -10.75
CA VAL A 30 -7.31 7.29 -9.33
C VAL A 30 -5.93 7.35 -8.64
N ARG A 31 -4.97 6.49 -9.01
CA ARG A 31 -3.61 6.55 -8.45
C ARG A 31 -2.84 7.79 -8.89
N SER A 32 -2.85 8.11 -10.17
CA SER A 32 -2.14 9.28 -10.71
C SER A 32 -2.77 10.58 -10.19
N LEU A 33 -4.10 10.61 -10.12
CA LEU A 33 -4.87 11.68 -9.51
C LEU A 33 -4.56 11.85 -8.02
N PHE A 34 -4.39 10.76 -7.27
CA PHE A 34 -3.96 10.83 -5.87
C PHE A 34 -2.59 11.53 -5.78
N VAL A 35 -1.61 11.08 -6.55
CA VAL A 35 -0.25 11.67 -6.54
C VAL A 35 -0.31 13.17 -6.87
N ALA A 36 -1.10 13.54 -7.88
CA ALA A 36 -1.30 14.94 -8.25
C ALA A 36 -1.98 15.76 -7.14
N ALA A 37 -3.04 15.23 -6.54
CA ALA A 37 -3.75 15.88 -5.44
C ALA A 37 -2.85 16.06 -4.21
N HIS A 38 -2.05 15.04 -3.87
CA HIS A 38 -1.08 15.14 -2.78
C HIS A 38 -0.01 16.20 -3.06
N THR A 39 0.53 16.20 -4.28
CA THR A 39 1.57 17.14 -4.70
C THR A 39 1.08 18.58 -4.71
N LEU A 40 -0.13 18.81 -5.20
CA LEU A 40 -0.77 20.12 -5.26
C LEU A 40 -1.51 20.50 -3.97
N GLN A 41 -1.43 19.66 -2.93
CA GLN A 41 -2.04 19.88 -1.61
C GLN A 41 -3.57 20.04 -1.64
N ILE A 42 -4.24 19.36 -2.56
CA ILE A 42 -5.71 19.31 -2.68
C ILE A 42 -6.23 18.14 -1.82
N ASN A 43 -6.32 18.38 -0.52
CA ASN A 43 -6.61 17.34 0.47
C ASN A 43 -7.96 16.64 0.25
N ASP A 44 -9.01 17.37 -0.14
CA ASP A 44 -10.34 16.78 -0.38
C ASP A 44 -10.31 15.69 -1.46
N VAL A 45 -9.52 15.90 -2.53
CA VAL A 45 -9.37 14.89 -3.60
C VAL A 45 -8.46 13.77 -3.13
N LYS A 46 -7.37 14.10 -2.42
CA LYS A 46 -6.48 13.09 -1.81
C LYS A 46 -7.27 12.11 -0.93
N GLU A 47 -8.15 12.62 -0.07
CA GLU A 47 -8.98 11.81 0.82
C GLU A 47 -9.95 10.91 0.03
N LYS A 48 -10.69 11.46 -0.93
CA LYS A 48 -11.59 10.67 -1.81
C LYS A 48 -10.87 9.58 -2.58
N CYS A 49 -9.71 9.89 -3.16
CA CYS A 49 -8.89 8.90 -3.86
C CYS A 49 -8.41 7.80 -2.90
N SER A 50 -8.06 8.16 -1.66
CA SER A 50 -7.65 7.18 -0.65
C SER A 50 -8.77 6.22 -0.28
N GLU A 51 -10.00 6.71 -0.09
CA GLU A 51 -11.16 5.88 0.20
C GLU A 51 -11.43 4.88 -0.92
N LEU A 52 -11.39 5.33 -2.17
CA LEU A 52 -11.56 4.46 -3.34
C LEU A 52 -10.48 3.37 -3.43
N ILE A 53 -9.21 3.72 -3.23
CA ILE A 53 -8.10 2.76 -3.30
C ILE A 53 -8.25 1.66 -2.25
N ILE A 54 -8.71 2.00 -1.04
CA ILE A 54 -8.94 1.00 0.03
C ILE A 54 -10.03 0.01 -0.35
N THR A 55 -11.05 0.41 -1.12
CA THR A 55 -12.09 -0.53 -1.60
C THR A 55 -11.57 -1.55 -2.61
N TRP A 56 -10.38 -1.35 -3.17
CA TRP A 56 -9.76 -2.24 -4.17
C TRP A 56 -8.67 -3.15 -3.60
N LEU A 57 -8.55 -3.20 -2.26
CA LEU A 57 -7.61 -4.08 -1.59
C LEU A 57 -7.90 -5.55 -1.92
N THR A 58 -6.85 -6.25 -2.30
CA THR A 58 -6.80 -7.69 -2.48
C THR A 58 -5.54 -8.23 -1.80
N PRO A 59 -5.50 -9.51 -1.39
CA PRO A 59 -4.28 -10.09 -0.82
C PRO A 59 -3.04 -9.93 -1.73
N ALA A 60 -3.23 -9.93 -3.05
CA ALA A 60 -2.14 -9.77 -4.01
C ALA A 60 -1.54 -8.35 -4.07
N ASN A 61 -2.34 -7.31 -3.77
CA ASN A 61 -1.93 -5.90 -3.93
C ASN A 61 -1.83 -5.13 -2.60
N ALA A 62 -2.19 -5.73 -1.47
CA ALA A 62 -2.30 -5.04 -0.19
C ALA A 62 -0.97 -4.42 0.27
N LEU A 63 0.15 -5.12 0.05
CA LEU A 63 1.49 -4.63 0.40
C LEU A 63 1.89 -3.40 -0.43
N ASP A 64 1.65 -3.44 -1.74
CA ASP A 64 1.96 -2.35 -2.65
C ASP A 64 1.09 -1.12 -2.35
N ILE A 65 -0.20 -1.34 -2.05
CA ILE A 65 -1.12 -0.26 -1.68
C ILE A 65 -0.74 0.34 -0.31
N LYS A 66 -0.36 -0.47 0.68
CA LYS A 66 0.17 0.04 1.97
C LYS A 66 1.38 0.94 1.73
N ALA A 67 2.34 0.48 0.92
CA ALA A 67 3.55 1.23 0.62
C ALA A 67 3.21 2.56 -0.07
N PHE A 68 2.30 2.54 -1.04
CA PHE A 68 1.80 3.74 -1.72
C PHE A 68 1.13 4.72 -0.75
N CYS A 69 0.20 4.27 0.09
CA CYS A 69 -0.47 5.13 1.08
C CYS A 69 0.51 5.72 2.11
N THR A 70 1.54 4.96 2.49
CA THR A 70 2.61 5.42 3.36
C THR A 70 3.45 6.51 2.69
N GLN A 71 3.83 6.32 1.43
CA GLN A 71 4.59 7.30 0.65
C GLN A 71 3.81 8.61 0.44
N MET A 72 2.49 8.53 0.25
CA MET A 72 1.62 9.69 0.07
C MET A 72 1.17 10.33 1.40
N GLU A 73 1.75 9.90 2.53
CA GLU A 73 1.46 10.41 3.87
C GLU A 73 -0.04 10.35 4.20
N CYS A 74 -0.72 9.27 3.80
CA CYS A 74 -2.13 9.05 4.10
C CYS A 74 -2.25 8.01 5.22
N ARG A 75 -2.11 8.48 6.46
CA ARG A 75 -2.06 7.61 7.66
C ARG A 75 -3.29 6.75 7.83
N LYS A 76 -4.50 7.33 7.68
CA LYS A 76 -5.77 6.60 7.79
C LYS A 76 -5.83 5.42 6.80
N ALA A 77 -5.51 5.66 5.52
CA ALA A 77 -5.51 4.61 4.51
C ALA A 77 -4.43 3.55 4.77
N ALA A 78 -3.24 3.95 5.24
CA ALA A 78 -2.20 2.99 5.62
C ALA A 78 -2.64 2.11 6.81
N GLU A 79 -3.36 2.66 7.79
CA GLU A 79 -3.94 1.91 8.91
C GLU A 79 -5.03 0.92 8.44
N GLU A 80 -5.88 1.31 7.49
CA GLU A 80 -6.84 0.38 6.86
C GLU A 80 -6.11 -0.77 6.14
N CYS A 81 -5.04 -0.46 5.41
CA CYS A 81 -4.20 -1.48 4.77
C CYS A 81 -3.60 -2.43 5.81
N ASN A 82 -3.11 -1.92 6.94
CA ASN A 82 -2.59 -2.75 8.02
C ASN A 82 -3.66 -3.69 8.58
N ARG A 83 -4.88 -3.20 8.82
CA ARG A 83 -6.00 -4.06 9.26
C ARG A 83 -6.34 -5.13 8.23
N PHE A 84 -6.30 -4.79 6.96
CA PHE A 84 -6.50 -5.76 5.89
C PHE A 84 -5.38 -6.82 5.87
N ILE A 85 -4.12 -6.39 5.98
CA ILE A 85 -2.95 -7.27 6.01
C ILE A 85 -3.03 -8.22 7.20
N GLN A 86 -3.37 -7.71 8.38
CA GLN A 86 -3.59 -8.52 9.58
C GLN A 86 -4.64 -9.60 9.35
N LYS A 87 -5.79 -9.24 8.80
CA LYS A 87 -6.90 -10.17 8.54
C LYS A 87 -6.59 -11.23 7.48
N PHE A 88 -5.77 -10.89 6.49
CA PHE A 88 -5.43 -11.76 5.36
C PHE A 88 -3.95 -12.14 5.34
N PHE A 89 -3.32 -12.22 6.51
CA PHE A 89 -1.87 -12.41 6.61
C PHE A 89 -1.40 -13.67 5.89
N VAL A 90 -2.02 -14.83 6.15
CA VAL A 90 -1.64 -16.12 5.56
C VAL A 90 -1.62 -16.09 4.02
N PRO A 91 -2.69 -15.68 3.31
CA PRO A 91 -2.62 -15.60 1.85
C PRO A 91 -1.65 -14.52 1.35
N ILE A 92 -1.43 -13.44 2.11
CA ILE A 92 -0.46 -12.40 1.75
C ILE A 92 0.98 -12.92 1.90
N SER A 93 1.29 -13.65 2.97
CA SER A 93 2.63 -14.20 3.23
C SER A 93 3.03 -15.27 2.21
N GLN A 94 2.05 -15.88 1.54
CA GLN A 94 2.22 -16.80 0.42
C GLN A 94 2.44 -16.11 -0.94
N SER A 95 2.23 -14.80 -1.05
CA SER A 95 2.44 -14.07 -2.30
C SER A 95 3.92 -13.84 -2.63
N ASP A 96 4.23 -13.59 -3.91
CA ASP A 96 5.56 -13.17 -4.36
C ASP A 96 5.90 -11.75 -3.89
N SER A 97 4.89 -10.89 -3.71
CA SER A 97 5.07 -9.52 -3.21
C SER A 97 5.65 -9.53 -1.80
N PHE A 98 5.26 -10.50 -0.96
CA PHE A 98 5.82 -10.68 0.38
C PHE A 98 7.32 -11.04 0.32
N LEU A 99 7.72 -11.93 -0.59
CA LEU A 99 9.13 -12.33 -0.77
C LEU A 99 10.05 -11.18 -1.21
N LYS A 100 9.49 -10.15 -1.84
CA LYS A 100 10.23 -8.96 -2.30
C LYS A 100 10.38 -7.88 -1.24
N LEU A 101 9.73 -8.02 -0.09
CA LEU A 101 9.81 -7.04 1.00
C LEU A 101 11.22 -6.94 1.57
N SER A 102 11.55 -5.76 2.09
CA SER A 102 12.78 -5.56 2.86
C SER A 102 12.68 -6.23 4.23
N PHE A 103 13.83 -6.51 4.86
CA PHE A 103 13.86 -7.06 6.22
C PHE A 103 13.02 -6.23 7.20
N LYS A 104 13.13 -4.90 7.11
CA LYS A 104 12.38 -3.97 7.96
C LYS A 104 10.88 -4.12 7.78
N ASP A 105 10.40 -4.21 6.53
CA ASP A 105 8.97 -4.31 6.24
C ASP A 105 8.41 -5.67 6.68
N VAL A 106 9.18 -6.75 6.52
CA VAL A 106 8.77 -8.08 7.02
C VAL A 106 8.66 -8.07 8.54
N VAL A 107 9.67 -7.56 9.24
CA VAL A 107 9.64 -7.44 10.71
C VAL A 107 8.43 -6.62 11.15
N GLU A 108 8.13 -5.51 10.50
CA GLU A 108 6.94 -4.69 10.80
C GLU A 108 5.64 -5.49 10.67
N ILE A 109 5.51 -6.33 9.63
CA ILE A 109 4.30 -7.12 9.39
C ILE A 109 4.18 -8.29 10.36
N ILE A 110 5.24 -9.09 10.54
CA ILE A 110 5.19 -10.28 11.40
C ILE A 110 5.10 -9.93 12.88
N SER A 111 5.50 -8.71 13.28
CA SER A 111 5.41 -8.23 14.66
C SER A 111 4.06 -7.56 14.97
N MET A 112 3.07 -7.63 14.08
CA MET A 112 1.75 -7.06 14.35
C MET A 112 0.97 -7.93 15.34
N ASP A 113 0.53 -7.37 16.46
CA ASP A 113 -0.24 -8.12 17.48
C ASP A 113 -1.61 -8.66 16.97
N GLY A 114 -2.09 -8.16 15.84
CA GLY A 114 -3.43 -8.43 15.30
C GLY A 114 -3.50 -9.45 14.17
N LEU A 115 -2.43 -10.21 13.89
CA LEU A 115 -2.42 -11.16 12.77
C LEU A 115 -3.49 -12.25 12.94
N PHE A 116 -4.30 -12.45 11.90
CA PHE A 116 -5.30 -13.52 11.87
C PHE A 116 -4.65 -14.81 11.36
N VAL A 117 -4.05 -15.54 12.29
CA VAL A 117 -3.37 -16.83 12.07
C VAL A 117 -4.01 -17.92 12.93
N ALA A 118 -3.85 -19.18 12.51
CA ALA A 118 -4.30 -20.32 13.32
C ALA A 118 -3.31 -20.60 14.46
N SER A 119 -2.02 -20.34 14.22
CA SER A 119 -0.96 -20.46 15.23
C SER A 119 0.26 -19.61 14.89
N GLU A 120 1.16 -19.44 15.86
CA GLU A 120 2.49 -18.81 15.63
C GLU A 120 3.35 -19.59 14.62
N GLU A 121 3.04 -20.86 14.36
CA GLU A 121 3.69 -21.63 13.31
C GLU A 121 3.47 -21.00 11.93
N ASP A 122 2.29 -20.41 11.66
CA ASP A 122 2.00 -19.73 10.39
C ASP A 122 2.90 -18.49 10.19
N VAL A 123 3.20 -17.78 11.28
CA VAL A 123 4.08 -16.60 11.27
C VAL A 123 5.53 -17.03 11.08
N PHE A 124 5.95 -18.09 11.77
CA PHE A 124 7.25 -18.69 11.60
C PHE A 124 7.47 -19.18 10.16
N GLU A 125 6.53 -19.91 9.59
CA GLU A 125 6.62 -20.41 8.21
C GLU A 125 6.73 -19.26 7.20
N ALA A 126 5.95 -18.19 7.39
CA ALA A 126 6.04 -16.99 6.57
C ALA A 126 7.44 -16.35 6.62
N ALA A 127 7.98 -16.16 7.83
CA ALA A 127 9.31 -15.60 8.04
C ALA A 127 10.41 -16.49 7.46
N PHE A 128 10.32 -17.80 7.69
CA PHE A 128 11.24 -18.79 7.15
C PHE A 128 11.22 -18.80 5.62
N ARG A 129 10.03 -18.83 5.01
CA ARG A 129 9.86 -18.77 3.55
C ARG A 129 10.48 -17.49 2.97
N TRP A 130 10.27 -16.35 3.62
CA TRP A 130 10.90 -15.10 3.19
C TRP A 130 12.43 -15.15 3.30
N ALA A 131 12.96 -15.68 4.39
CA ALA A 131 14.40 -15.81 4.61
C ALA A 131 15.07 -16.75 3.60
N SER A 132 14.43 -17.90 3.30
CA SER A 132 14.94 -18.90 2.35
C SER A 132 14.79 -18.50 0.87
N SER A 133 14.05 -17.43 0.57
CA SER A 133 13.77 -17.02 -0.82
C SER A 133 14.95 -16.40 -1.55
N ASP A 134 16.01 -15.98 -0.84
CA ASP A 134 17.16 -15.30 -1.43
C ASP A 134 18.46 -15.82 -0.78
N VAL A 135 19.35 -16.41 -1.58
CA VAL A 135 20.62 -17.02 -1.14
C VAL A 135 21.54 -16.01 -0.43
N LYS A 136 21.31 -14.70 -0.61
CA LYS A 136 22.04 -13.63 0.10
C LYS A 136 21.43 -13.20 1.43
N ARG A 137 20.20 -13.61 1.76
CA ARG A 137 19.52 -13.24 3.01
C ARG A 137 19.85 -14.17 4.18
N GLU A 138 20.44 -15.34 3.90
CA GLU A 138 20.88 -16.31 4.91
C GLU A 138 21.94 -15.75 5.87
N GLU A 139 22.70 -14.71 5.51
CA GLU A 139 23.67 -14.06 6.43
C GLU A 139 23.02 -13.30 7.60
N HIS A 140 21.71 -13.04 7.56
CA HIS A 140 20.99 -12.29 8.60
C HIS A 140 20.00 -13.15 9.40
N ALA A 141 19.93 -14.46 9.13
CA ALA A 141 19.15 -15.39 9.95
C ALA A 141 20.02 -15.89 11.12
N PRO A 142 19.68 -15.56 12.39
CA PRO A 142 20.39 -16.08 13.55
C PRO A 142 20.13 -17.58 13.80
#